data_AF-A0A938LIM6-F1
#
_entry.id   AF-A0A938LIM6-F1
#
_cell.length_a   1.000
_cell.length_b   1.000
_cell.length_c   1.000
_cell.angle_alpha   90.00
_cell.angle_beta   90.00
_cell.angle_gamma   90.00
#
_symmetry.space_group_name_H-M   'P 1'
#
loop_
_entity.id
_entity.type
_entity.pdbx_description
1 polymer ?
#
loop_
_entity_poly.entity_id
_entity_poly.type
_entity_poly.pdbx_seq_one_letter_code
_entity_poly.pdbx_strand_id
1 'polypeptide(L)'
;MAAFGRERRTYAFRYDPAAPPADLAGAPPGTVAWKYPEQKQSLEDAPPPDAQAHARFLASLPANTFVDARPPGMLISKTWSTAVIDTDRGEIIYTGGGHSGYSGNDFARYGIAANRWSLDSPPRFPPFLESANAGIFGWSYGMVPFSQHTYLWYCYDEVSKTVVYLARQPLADGAEVQLGDDPAEVFLYEAKKHGHPSWVYDPAARKMHRPCFGRPFGNPWNLSLTGTPRGVFAICGEGLFHGQADRADGRVRWTLVDADFPKPRGDIKYHYEFQPLRYDSRRDRLLQLRGDGSRVDVFARPLTADAGWRQLETRGSAAIGREAVYIPRHDTVLWLADKRLFALDCATNRMAEVPAAMPDGLYTHECALVHDPRRDVCVALIPRTFSGPMQTFLLRFVPDAAKQAAATARRAACVSPKDLPLHASGL
;
A
#
# COMPACT_ATOMS: atom_id res chain seq x y z
N MET A 1 -26.84 -13.41 10.96
CA MET A 1 -27.87 -13.65 9.92
C MET A 1 -27.16 -13.74 8.58
N ALA A 2 -27.50 -14.75 7.79
CA ALA A 2 -26.78 -15.08 6.56
C ALA A 2 -27.78 -15.42 5.46
N ALA A 3 -27.63 -14.83 4.27
CA ALA A 3 -28.45 -15.20 3.11
C ALA A 3 -27.77 -16.34 2.34
N PHE A 4 -28.45 -17.47 2.15
CA PHE A 4 -27.93 -18.62 1.41
C PHE A 4 -28.91 -19.12 0.34
N GLY A 5 -28.36 -19.84 -0.65
CA GLY A 5 -29.11 -20.51 -1.72
C GLY A 5 -29.59 -19.58 -2.83
N ARG A 6 -30.08 -20.17 -3.94
CA ARG A 6 -30.64 -19.44 -5.10
C ARG A 6 -31.79 -18.51 -4.73
N GLU A 7 -32.45 -18.80 -3.62
CA GLU A 7 -33.64 -18.09 -3.16
C GLU A 7 -33.33 -16.88 -2.27
N ARG A 8 -32.05 -16.63 -1.95
CA ARG A 8 -31.61 -15.50 -1.09
C ARG A 8 -32.36 -15.43 0.25
N ARG A 9 -32.68 -16.58 0.85
CA ARG A 9 -33.35 -16.63 2.16
C ARG A 9 -32.35 -16.30 3.25
N THR A 10 -32.77 -15.45 4.19
CA THR A 10 -31.98 -15.11 5.38
C THR A 10 -32.22 -16.12 6.48
N TYR A 11 -31.15 -16.76 6.94
CA TYR A 11 -31.16 -17.70 8.05
C TYR A 11 -30.54 -17.04 9.29
N ALA A 12 -31.15 -17.28 10.44
CA ALA A 12 -30.56 -17.01 11.74
C ALA A 12 -30.01 -18.32 12.30
N PHE A 13 -28.71 -18.36 12.61
CA PHE A 13 -28.08 -19.48 13.29
C PHE A 13 -27.96 -19.13 14.77
N ARG A 14 -28.46 -19.99 15.64
CA ARG A 14 -28.19 -19.96 17.08
C ARG A 14 -27.29 -21.14 17.40
N TYR A 15 -26.04 -20.86 17.75
CA TYR A 15 -25.12 -21.88 18.25
C TYR A 15 -25.59 -22.34 19.64
N ASP A 16 -25.73 -23.65 19.85
CA ASP A 16 -25.97 -24.23 21.17
C ASP A 16 -24.66 -24.87 21.64
N PRO A 17 -23.89 -24.22 22.54
CA PRO A 17 -22.62 -24.75 23.01
C PRO A 17 -22.78 -26.01 23.88
N ALA A 18 -23.99 -26.32 24.36
CA ALA A 18 -24.27 -27.53 25.12
C ALA A 18 -24.62 -28.73 24.23
N ALA A 19 -24.83 -28.53 22.93
CA ALA A 19 -25.09 -29.62 22.01
C ALA A 19 -23.84 -30.52 21.85
N PRO A 20 -24.01 -31.85 21.76
CA PRO A 20 -22.89 -32.75 21.50
C PRO A 20 -22.24 -32.39 20.15
N PRO A 21 -20.91 -32.49 20.02
CA PRO A 21 -20.23 -32.27 18.76
C PRO A 21 -20.83 -33.18 17.68
N ALA A 22 -21.28 -32.59 16.58
CA ALA A 22 -21.66 -33.36 15.41
C ALA A 22 -20.39 -33.77 14.65
N ASP A 23 -20.21 -35.07 14.42
CA ASP A 23 -19.17 -35.56 13.53
C ASP A 23 -19.64 -35.38 12.08
N LEU A 24 -19.28 -34.24 11.48
CA LEU A 24 -19.59 -33.92 10.11
C LEU A 24 -18.41 -34.32 9.24
N ALA A 25 -18.67 -35.12 8.19
CA ALA A 25 -17.66 -35.36 7.17
C ALA A 25 -17.16 -34.02 6.63
N GLY A 26 -15.84 -33.83 6.64
CA GLY A 26 -15.22 -32.66 6.03
C GLY A 26 -15.61 -32.53 4.56
N ALA A 27 -15.48 -31.32 4.00
CA ALA A 27 -15.70 -31.11 2.58
C ALA A 27 -14.76 -32.01 1.75
N PRO A 28 -15.25 -32.71 0.71
CA PRO A 28 -14.40 -33.53 -0.16
C PRO A 28 -13.23 -32.75 -0.77
N PRO A 29 -12.11 -33.40 -1.13
CA PRO A 29 -11.06 -32.78 -1.93
C PRO A 29 -11.64 -32.10 -3.18
N GLY A 30 -11.16 -30.90 -3.51
CA GLY A 30 -11.67 -30.12 -4.63
C GLY A 30 -12.92 -29.26 -4.33
N THR A 31 -13.47 -29.29 -3.11
CA THR A 31 -14.62 -28.45 -2.74
C THR A 31 -14.27 -26.96 -2.62
N VAL A 32 -12.98 -26.62 -2.41
CA VAL A 32 -12.55 -25.22 -2.30
C VAL A 32 -12.65 -24.54 -3.67
N ALA A 33 -13.65 -23.69 -3.82
CA ALA A 33 -13.77 -22.81 -4.96
C ALA A 33 -12.86 -21.58 -4.80
N TRP A 34 -12.07 -21.29 -5.84
CA TRP A 34 -11.35 -20.02 -5.94
C TRP A 34 -12.27 -18.99 -6.56
N LYS A 35 -12.33 -17.79 -5.97
CA LYS A 35 -13.07 -16.67 -6.57
C LYS A 35 -12.52 -16.29 -7.94
N TYR A 36 -11.19 -16.39 -8.09
CA TYR A 36 -10.45 -16.10 -9.32
C TYR A 36 -9.67 -17.35 -9.76
N PRO A 37 -10.35 -18.37 -10.31
CA PRO A 37 -9.70 -19.61 -10.74
C PRO A 37 -8.63 -19.37 -11.81
N GLU A 38 -8.82 -18.39 -12.69
CA GLU A 38 -7.87 -17.97 -13.71
C GLU A 38 -6.58 -17.40 -13.11
N GLN A 39 -6.67 -16.67 -11.99
CA GLN A 39 -5.50 -16.20 -11.27
C GLN A 39 -4.70 -17.39 -10.75
N LYS A 40 -5.37 -18.30 -10.03
CA LYS A 40 -4.74 -19.52 -9.48
C LYS A 40 -4.01 -20.29 -10.59
N GLN A 41 -4.74 -20.61 -11.66
CA GLN A 41 -4.20 -21.37 -12.79
C GLN A 41 -3.00 -20.64 -13.42
N SER A 42 -3.10 -19.33 -13.65
CA SER A 42 -1.99 -18.56 -14.25
C SER A 42 -0.73 -18.52 -13.37
N LEU A 43 -0.87 -18.57 -12.05
CA LEU A 43 0.26 -18.60 -11.11
C LEU A 43 0.89 -20.01 -11.04
N GLU A 44 0.07 -21.06 -11.11
CA GLU A 44 0.53 -22.46 -11.13
C GLU A 44 1.20 -22.84 -12.45
N ASP A 45 0.71 -22.31 -13.58
CA ASP A 45 1.26 -22.56 -14.92
C ASP A 45 2.48 -21.68 -15.24
N ALA A 46 2.84 -20.75 -14.36
CA ALA A 46 3.95 -19.84 -14.59
C ALA A 46 5.27 -20.64 -14.77
N PRO A 47 6.01 -20.44 -15.88
CA PRO A 47 7.27 -21.15 -16.09
C PRO A 47 8.30 -20.77 -15.01
N PRO A 48 9.31 -21.63 -14.76
CA PRO A 48 10.41 -21.31 -13.86
C PRO A 48 11.06 -19.95 -14.20
N PRO A 49 11.53 -19.19 -13.20
CA PRO A 49 12.15 -17.88 -13.43
C PRO A 49 13.50 -18.01 -14.15
N ASP A 50 13.70 -17.21 -15.19
CA ASP A 50 15.02 -16.98 -15.79
C ASP A 50 15.63 -15.70 -15.19
N ALA A 51 16.31 -15.87 -14.06
CA ALA A 51 16.90 -14.76 -13.32
C ALA A 51 17.98 -14.03 -14.13
N GLN A 52 18.71 -14.72 -14.99
CA GLN A 52 19.79 -14.11 -15.77
C GLN A 52 19.24 -13.25 -16.91
N ALA A 53 18.22 -13.74 -17.63
CA ALA A 53 17.53 -12.95 -18.64
C ALA A 53 16.84 -11.74 -18.02
N HIS A 54 16.17 -11.91 -16.88
CA HIS A 54 15.51 -10.78 -16.24
C HIS A 54 16.50 -9.74 -15.68
N ALA A 55 17.65 -10.16 -15.15
CA ALA A 55 18.72 -9.23 -14.76
C ALA A 55 19.23 -8.39 -15.94
N ARG A 56 19.41 -9.01 -17.13
CA ARG A 56 19.76 -8.27 -18.35
C ARG A 56 18.68 -7.26 -18.74
N PHE A 57 17.41 -7.66 -18.67
CA PHE A 57 16.27 -6.78 -18.93
C PHE A 57 16.21 -5.58 -17.97
N LEU A 58 16.40 -5.82 -16.67
CA LEU A 58 16.46 -4.76 -15.65
C LEU A 58 17.59 -3.77 -15.91
N ALA A 59 18.76 -4.28 -16.33
CA ALA A 59 19.92 -3.46 -16.68
C ALA A 59 19.66 -2.57 -17.90
N SER A 60 18.85 -3.04 -18.86
CA SER A 60 18.52 -2.32 -20.10
C SER A 60 17.35 -1.35 -19.98
N LEU A 61 16.75 -1.18 -18.79
CA LEU A 61 15.60 -0.29 -18.63
C LEU A 61 15.96 1.16 -19.04
N PRO A 62 15.21 1.78 -19.97
CA PRO A 62 15.41 3.17 -20.34
C PRO A 62 15.11 4.11 -19.18
N ALA A 63 15.82 5.24 -19.14
CA ALA A 63 15.59 6.27 -18.14
C ALA A 63 14.18 6.88 -18.30
N ASN A 64 13.49 7.08 -17.18
CA ASN A 64 12.20 7.77 -17.07
C ASN A 64 11.09 7.24 -18.00
N THR A 65 11.16 5.97 -18.38
CA THR A 65 10.14 5.31 -19.22
C THR A 65 9.61 4.10 -18.48
N PHE A 66 8.29 4.01 -18.36
CA PHE A 66 7.65 2.82 -17.81
C PHE A 66 7.75 1.67 -18.82
N VAL A 67 8.20 0.51 -18.34
CA VAL A 67 8.28 -0.73 -19.13
C VAL A 67 7.46 -1.79 -18.43
N ASP A 68 6.50 -2.40 -19.14
CA ASP A 68 5.71 -3.52 -18.64
C ASP A 68 6.62 -4.74 -18.39
N ALA A 69 6.68 -5.19 -17.14
CA ALA A 69 7.48 -6.36 -16.76
C ALA A 69 6.90 -7.67 -17.28
N ARG A 70 5.60 -7.71 -17.60
CA ARG A 70 4.87 -8.90 -18.07
C ARG A 70 5.21 -10.16 -17.26
N PRO A 71 4.96 -10.18 -15.94
CA PRO A 71 5.15 -11.40 -15.16
C PRO A 71 4.32 -12.54 -15.77
N PRO A 72 4.86 -13.77 -15.87
CA PRO A 72 4.17 -14.87 -16.53
C PRO A 72 3.18 -15.57 -15.60
N GLY A 73 2.45 -14.78 -14.82
CA GLY A 73 1.41 -15.17 -13.90
C GLY A 73 0.64 -13.90 -13.52
N MET A 74 -0.68 -13.96 -13.59
CA MET A 74 -1.52 -12.80 -13.36
C MET A 74 -1.80 -12.66 -11.86
N LEU A 75 -1.94 -11.41 -11.41
CA LEU A 75 -2.55 -11.08 -10.13
C LEU A 75 -3.77 -10.18 -10.39
N ILE A 76 -4.84 -10.38 -9.62
CA ILE A 76 -6.00 -9.49 -9.56
C ILE A 76 -5.68 -8.33 -8.63
N SER A 77 -6.09 -7.13 -9.04
CA SER A 77 -5.87 -5.92 -8.25
C SER A 77 -6.61 -5.95 -6.91
N LYS A 78 -5.96 -5.35 -5.92
CA LYS A 78 -6.47 -5.21 -4.56
C LYS A 78 -6.98 -3.79 -4.40
N THR A 79 -8.29 -3.64 -4.52
CA THR A 79 -8.96 -2.35 -4.62
C THR A 79 -8.80 -1.51 -3.35
N TRP A 80 -8.50 -0.21 -3.39
CA TRP A 80 -8.18 0.57 -2.16
C TRP A 80 -7.00 0.02 -1.35
N SER A 81 -6.05 -0.65 -2.01
CA SER A 81 -4.77 -1.03 -1.41
C SER A 81 -3.62 -0.14 -1.89
N THR A 82 -2.51 -0.16 -1.15
CA THR A 82 -1.17 0.30 -1.58
C THR A 82 -0.27 -0.94 -1.71
N ALA A 83 1.04 -0.79 -1.93
CA ALA A 83 2.02 -1.87 -1.78
C ALA A 83 3.23 -1.38 -1.00
N VAL A 84 4.01 -2.30 -0.44
CA VAL A 84 5.26 -1.99 0.27
C VAL A 84 6.39 -2.84 -0.28
N ILE A 85 7.63 -2.46 0.00
CA ILE A 85 8.82 -3.20 -0.43
C ILE A 85 9.47 -3.87 0.77
N ASP A 86 9.67 -5.18 0.68
CA ASP A 86 10.63 -5.91 1.50
C ASP A 86 12.02 -5.63 0.94
N THR A 87 12.71 -4.66 1.53
CA THR A 87 14.01 -4.18 1.03
C THR A 87 15.11 -5.23 1.18
N ASP A 88 14.95 -6.17 2.10
CA ASP A 88 15.91 -7.25 2.34
C ASP A 88 15.85 -8.32 1.25
N ARG A 89 14.66 -8.61 0.70
CA ARG A 89 14.46 -9.64 -0.33
C ARG A 89 14.27 -9.06 -1.74
N GLY A 90 13.98 -7.77 -1.85
CA GLY A 90 13.63 -7.13 -3.12
C GLY A 90 12.29 -7.67 -3.66
N GLU A 91 11.34 -7.84 -2.75
CA GLU A 91 10.00 -8.35 -3.03
C GLU A 91 8.96 -7.28 -2.70
N ILE A 92 8.03 -7.04 -3.60
CA ILE A 92 6.87 -6.18 -3.31
C ILE A 92 5.86 -7.02 -2.54
N ILE A 93 5.37 -6.49 -1.44
CA ILE A 93 4.28 -7.07 -0.67
C ILE A 93 3.02 -6.26 -0.97
N TYR A 94 2.02 -6.94 -1.53
CA TYR A 94 0.76 -6.36 -1.93
C TYR A 94 -0.37 -7.15 -1.28
N THR A 95 -1.02 -6.57 -0.27
CA THR A 95 -2.05 -7.25 0.51
C THR A 95 -3.34 -6.47 0.52
N GLY A 96 -4.41 -7.19 0.81
CA GLY A 96 -5.70 -6.60 1.12
C GLY A 96 -6.56 -6.16 -0.06
N GLY A 97 -7.12 -4.97 0.02
CA GLY A 97 -8.22 -4.50 -0.82
C GLY A 97 -9.45 -3.97 -0.03
N GLY A 98 -10.52 -3.51 -0.70
CA GLY A 98 -11.61 -2.76 -0.07
C GLY A 98 -12.68 -2.17 -1.01
N HIS A 99 -13.66 -1.45 -0.44
CA HIS A 99 -14.70 -0.69 -1.15
C HIS A 99 -15.29 -1.40 -2.38
N SER A 100 -16.04 -2.47 -2.16
CA SER A 100 -16.78 -3.14 -3.24
C SER A 100 -15.99 -3.94 -4.27
N GLY A 101 -14.65 -3.92 -4.23
CA GLY A 101 -13.82 -4.70 -5.13
C GLY A 101 -13.32 -6.03 -4.54
N TYR A 102 -12.06 -6.04 -4.12
CA TYR A 102 -11.35 -7.22 -3.60
C TYR A 102 -11.27 -7.17 -2.07
N SER A 103 -11.81 -8.16 -1.36
CA SER A 103 -11.78 -8.22 0.11
C SER A 103 -11.00 -9.43 0.65
N GLY A 104 -10.16 -10.05 -0.18
CA GLY A 104 -9.28 -11.14 0.24
C GLY A 104 -8.19 -10.64 1.18
N ASN A 105 -7.73 -11.50 2.08
CA ASN A 105 -6.69 -11.19 3.06
C ASN A 105 -5.35 -11.89 2.80
N ASP A 106 -5.13 -12.33 1.56
CA ASP A 106 -3.86 -12.86 1.09
C ASP A 106 -2.79 -11.78 0.99
N PHE A 107 -1.55 -12.21 1.20
CA PHE A 107 -0.35 -11.44 0.91
C PHE A 107 0.21 -11.93 -0.41
N ALA A 108 0.07 -11.12 -1.45
CA ALA A 108 0.71 -11.36 -2.73
C ALA A 108 2.13 -10.79 -2.69
N ARG A 109 3.08 -11.53 -3.25
CA ARG A 109 4.49 -11.14 -3.31
C ARG A 109 4.97 -11.10 -4.75
N TYR A 110 5.55 -9.98 -5.18
CA TYR A 110 6.23 -9.88 -6.47
C TYR A 110 7.74 -9.85 -6.28
N GLY A 111 8.42 -10.92 -6.66
CA GLY A 111 9.87 -10.97 -6.68
C GLY A 111 10.40 -10.23 -7.91
N ILE A 112 10.99 -9.04 -7.70
CA ILE A 112 11.49 -8.19 -8.79
C ILE A 112 12.61 -8.90 -9.57
N ALA A 113 13.52 -9.60 -8.88
CA ALA A 113 14.59 -10.36 -9.53
C ALA A 113 14.07 -11.48 -10.44
N ALA A 114 12.98 -12.11 -10.02
CA ALA A 114 12.42 -13.29 -10.66
C ALA A 114 11.34 -12.94 -11.69
N ASN A 115 10.81 -11.71 -11.67
CA ASN A 115 9.61 -11.32 -12.38
C ASN A 115 8.44 -12.29 -12.11
N ARG A 116 8.13 -12.55 -10.84
CA ARG A 116 7.11 -13.54 -10.45
C ARG A 116 6.21 -13.01 -9.36
N TRP A 117 4.91 -13.17 -9.56
CA TRP A 117 3.93 -13.13 -8.49
C TRP A 117 3.84 -14.48 -7.80
N SER A 118 3.58 -14.45 -6.49
CA SER A 118 3.28 -15.61 -5.67
C SER A 118 2.25 -15.23 -4.61
N LEU A 119 1.47 -16.20 -4.15
CA LEU A 119 0.57 -16.06 -3.01
C LEU A 119 1.06 -17.01 -1.92
N ASP A 120 1.18 -16.52 -0.69
CA ASP A 120 1.62 -17.38 0.43
C ASP A 120 0.53 -18.33 0.90
N SER A 121 -0.73 -17.93 0.70
CA SER A 121 -1.90 -18.73 1.03
C SER A 121 -3.05 -18.40 0.08
N PRO A 122 -3.99 -19.32 -0.14
CA PRO A 122 -5.24 -19.00 -0.83
C PRO A 122 -5.93 -17.80 -0.16
N PRO A 123 -6.43 -16.81 -0.93
CA PRO A 123 -7.17 -15.69 -0.38
C PRO A 123 -8.42 -16.15 0.36
N ARG A 124 -8.62 -15.63 1.58
CA ARG A 124 -9.85 -15.85 2.33
C ARG A 124 -10.70 -14.61 2.21
N PHE A 125 -11.91 -14.81 1.70
CA PHE A 125 -12.89 -13.73 1.57
C PHE A 125 -13.86 -13.79 2.75
N PRO A 126 -14.37 -12.64 3.20
CA PRO A 126 -15.39 -12.61 4.23
C PRO A 126 -16.65 -13.33 3.74
N PRO A 127 -17.27 -14.19 4.57
CA PRO A 127 -18.43 -14.98 4.15
C PRO A 127 -19.67 -14.11 3.88
N PHE A 128 -19.72 -12.91 4.47
CA PHE A 128 -20.77 -11.91 4.27
C PHE A 128 -20.13 -10.54 4.10
N LEU A 129 -20.86 -9.62 3.46
CA LEU A 129 -20.39 -8.25 3.26
C LEU A 129 -19.09 -8.16 2.46
N GLU A 130 -18.77 -9.20 1.67
CA GLU A 130 -17.83 -9.04 0.57
C GLU A 130 -18.34 -7.88 -0.29
N SER A 131 -17.41 -7.01 -0.70
CA SER A 131 -17.74 -5.84 -1.47
C SER A 131 -18.59 -4.79 -0.74
N ALA A 132 -18.64 -4.79 0.60
CA ALA A 132 -19.22 -3.69 1.37
C ALA A 132 -18.17 -2.63 1.74
N ASN A 133 -18.57 -1.36 1.78
CA ASN A 133 -17.78 -0.26 2.35
C ASN A 133 -18.07 -0.08 3.86
N ALA A 134 -17.96 -1.16 4.63
CA ALA A 134 -18.22 -1.17 6.08
C ALA A 134 -17.08 -1.86 6.81
N GLY A 135 -17.04 -1.81 8.15
CA GLY A 135 -16.17 -2.67 8.97
C GLY A 135 -16.69 -4.11 8.98
N ILE A 136 -15.88 -5.12 8.71
CA ILE A 136 -16.21 -6.53 8.92
C ILE A 136 -15.79 -6.86 10.34
N PHE A 137 -16.74 -7.36 11.10
CA PHE A 137 -16.52 -7.76 12.46
C PHE A 137 -15.60 -9.00 12.53
N GLY A 138 -14.61 -8.94 13.41
CA GLY A 138 -13.67 -10.02 13.67
C GLY A 138 -12.61 -10.21 12.58
N TRP A 139 -12.13 -11.45 12.45
CA TRP A 139 -11.05 -11.85 11.54
C TRP A 139 -11.35 -13.22 10.94
N SER A 140 -10.59 -13.59 9.90
CA SER A 140 -10.71 -14.90 9.29
C SER A 140 -10.04 -16.00 10.15
N TYR A 141 -10.11 -17.24 9.67
CA TYR A 141 -9.33 -18.36 10.23
C TYR A 141 -7.86 -17.98 10.46
N GLY A 142 -7.25 -18.52 11.50
CA GLY A 142 -5.86 -18.19 11.88
C GLY A 142 -5.66 -16.73 12.31
N MET A 143 -6.74 -16.00 12.66
CA MET A 143 -6.73 -14.61 13.12
C MET A 143 -6.13 -13.61 12.13
N VAL A 144 -6.19 -13.93 10.84
CA VAL A 144 -5.79 -13.01 9.77
C VAL A 144 -6.91 -12.00 9.54
N PRO A 145 -6.62 -10.69 9.59
CA PRO A 145 -7.65 -9.65 9.49
C PRO A 145 -8.33 -9.72 8.13
N PHE A 146 -9.61 -9.36 8.05
CA PHE A 146 -10.26 -9.14 6.76
C PHE A 146 -9.80 -7.82 6.16
N SER A 147 -9.69 -7.78 4.84
CA SER A 147 -9.30 -6.56 4.15
C SER A 147 -10.49 -5.76 3.67
N GLN A 148 -10.48 -4.46 3.94
CA GLN A 148 -11.61 -3.55 3.63
C GLN A 148 -11.22 -2.16 3.15
N HIS A 149 -9.98 -1.80 3.41
CA HIS A 149 -9.22 -0.67 2.90
C HIS A 149 -7.82 -0.92 3.45
N THR A 150 -6.77 -0.85 2.65
CA THR A 150 -5.40 -1.15 3.11
C THR A 150 -4.39 -0.12 2.67
N TYR A 151 -4.83 0.87 1.92
CA TYR A 151 -4.02 1.97 1.49
C TYR A 151 -3.36 2.70 2.67
N LEU A 152 -2.02 2.78 2.65
CA LEU A 152 -1.11 3.29 3.67
C LEU A 152 -1.23 2.71 5.08
N TRP A 153 -2.04 1.66 5.28
CA TRP A 153 -2.28 1.07 6.59
C TRP A 153 -1.29 -0.02 6.96
N TYR A 154 -0.27 -0.21 6.14
CA TYR A 154 0.83 -1.11 6.41
C TYR A 154 2.14 -0.57 5.84
N CYS A 155 3.25 -0.98 6.45
CA CYS A 155 4.60 -0.69 5.97
C CYS A 155 5.52 -1.86 6.30
N TYR A 156 6.63 -1.96 5.55
CA TYR A 156 7.74 -2.83 5.92
C TYR A 156 8.57 -2.14 7.01
N ASP A 157 8.86 -2.84 8.09
CA ASP A 157 9.75 -2.42 9.17
C ASP A 157 11.15 -2.98 8.94
N GLU A 158 12.10 -2.10 8.63
CA GLU A 158 13.48 -2.48 8.36
C GLU A 158 14.22 -3.00 9.60
N VAL A 159 13.73 -2.73 10.81
CA VAL A 159 14.34 -3.20 12.05
C VAL A 159 13.93 -4.63 12.33
N SER A 160 12.63 -4.91 12.41
CA SER A 160 12.13 -6.27 12.67
C SER A 160 12.15 -7.17 11.44
N LYS A 161 12.28 -6.64 10.22
CA LYS A 161 12.20 -7.38 8.96
C LYS A 161 10.83 -7.98 8.70
N THR A 162 9.79 -7.28 9.13
CA THR A 162 8.38 -7.69 9.04
C THR A 162 7.51 -6.59 8.43
N VAL A 163 6.27 -6.91 8.08
CA VAL A 163 5.25 -5.92 7.71
C VAL A 163 4.34 -5.69 8.89
N VAL A 164 4.27 -4.43 9.36
CA VAL A 164 3.26 -4.01 10.33
C VAL A 164 2.00 -3.63 9.57
N TYR A 165 0.87 -4.27 9.89
CA TYR A 165 -0.42 -4.01 9.29
C TYR A 165 -1.45 -3.59 10.35
N LEU A 166 -2.01 -2.41 10.16
CA LEU A 166 -3.04 -1.82 11.00
C LEU A 166 -4.38 -1.94 10.26
N ALA A 167 -5.03 -3.10 10.35
CA ALA A 167 -6.34 -3.28 9.72
C ALA A 167 -7.41 -2.32 10.30
N ARG A 168 -8.52 -2.14 9.57
CA ARG A 168 -9.68 -1.39 10.07
C ARG A 168 -10.15 -2.00 11.40
N GLN A 169 -10.68 -1.19 12.30
CA GLN A 169 -11.16 -1.67 13.60
C GLN A 169 -12.18 -2.81 13.41
N PRO A 170 -11.86 -4.06 13.77
CA PRO A 170 -12.74 -5.19 13.53
C PRO A 170 -13.63 -5.51 14.74
N LEU A 171 -13.40 -4.86 15.89
CA LEU A 171 -14.07 -5.18 17.14
C LEU A 171 -14.85 -3.98 17.67
N ALA A 172 -16.03 -4.24 18.22
CA ALA A 172 -16.80 -3.28 19.01
C ALA A 172 -16.53 -3.50 20.51
N ASP A 173 -16.66 -2.45 21.31
CA ASP A 173 -16.62 -2.58 22.76
C ASP A 173 -17.70 -3.55 23.25
N GLY A 174 -17.37 -4.38 24.24
CA GLY A 174 -18.23 -5.45 24.72
C GLY A 174 -18.16 -6.75 23.91
N ALA A 175 -17.31 -6.84 22.87
CA ALA A 175 -17.11 -8.10 22.16
C ALA A 175 -16.29 -9.08 23.00
N GLU A 176 -16.74 -10.33 23.09
CA GLU A 176 -15.92 -11.42 23.62
C GLU A 176 -14.84 -11.78 22.60
N VAL A 177 -13.58 -11.81 23.05
CA VAL A 177 -12.42 -12.11 22.21
C VAL A 177 -11.66 -13.29 22.79
N GLN A 178 -11.41 -14.28 21.94
CA GLN A 178 -10.54 -15.42 22.21
C GLN A 178 -9.34 -15.37 21.26
N LEU A 179 -8.13 -15.40 21.81
CA LEU A 179 -6.88 -15.45 21.04
C LEU A 179 -6.11 -16.76 21.20
N GLY A 180 -6.43 -17.52 22.25
CA GLY A 180 -5.85 -18.82 22.56
C GLY A 180 -6.70 -19.97 22.06
N ASP A 181 -6.16 -21.18 22.18
CA ASP A 181 -6.93 -22.40 21.89
C ASP A 181 -7.79 -22.81 23.09
N ASP A 182 -7.49 -22.28 24.29
CA ASP A 182 -8.28 -22.49 25.49
C ASP A 182 -9.53 -21.58 25.48
N PRO A 183 -10.76 -22.14 25.45
CA PRO A 183 -11.99 -21.36 25.49
C PRO A 183 -12.22 -20.60 26.80
N ALA A 184 -11.44 -20.89 27.86
CA ALA A 184 -11.44 -20.10 29.08
C ALA A 184 -10.63 -18.79 28.93
N GLU A 185 -9.75 -18.68 27.93
CA GLU A 185 -8.95 -17.48 27.64
C GLU A 185 -9.74 -16.47 26.79
N VAL A 186 -10.95 -16.15 27.25
CA VAL A 186 -11.83 -15.13 26.65
C VAL A 186 -11.76 -13.86 27.50
N PHE A 187 -11.73 -12.71 26.83
CA PHE A 187 -11.88 -11.42 27.49
C PHE A 187 -12.91 -10.53 26.80
N LEU A 188 -13.54 -9.64 27.57
CA LEU A 188 -14.42 -8.61 27.03
C LEU A 188 -13.57 -7.46 26.50
N TYR A 189 -13.62 -7.22 25.20
CA TYR A 189 -12.86 -6.16 24.56
C TYR A 189 -13.43 -4.78 24.91
N GLU A 190 -12.51 -3.86 25.20
CA GLU A 190 -12.77 -2.46 25.48
C GLU A 190 -11.60 -1.67 24.88
N ALA A 191 -11.85 -0.86 23.86
CA ALA A 191 -10.81 -0.16 23.10
C ALA A 191 -9.94 0.73 23.99
N LYS A 192 -10.54 1.38 25.00
CA LYS A 192 -9.81 2.23 25.95
C LYS A 192 -8.84 1.46 26.84
N LYS A 193 -9.21 0.23 27.22
CA LYS A 193 -8.42 -0.61 28.14
C LYS A 193 -7.38 -1.44 27.40
N HIS A 194 -7.79 -2.05 26.28
CA HIS A 194 -6.95 -2.99 25.55
C HIS A 194 -6.19 -2.31 24.41
N GLY A 195 -6.62 -1.13 23.95
CA GLY A 195 -6.10 -0.53 22.72
C GLY A 195 -6.58 -1.27 21.48
N HIS A 196 -6.28 -0.71 20.31
CA HIS A 196 -6.63 -1.30 19.02
C HIS A 196 -5.67 -2.42 18.62
N PRO A 197 -6.12 -3.41 17.84
CA PRO A 197 -5.27 -4.51 17.39
C PRO A 197 -4.33 -4.09 16.26
N SER A 198 -3.10 -4.61 16.28
CA SER A 198 -2.11 -4.54 15.21
C SER A 198 -1.72 -5.96 14.78
N TRP A 199 -1.33 -6.11 13.51
CA TRP A 199 -0.85 -7.37 12.95
C TRP A 199 0.58 -7.22 12.45
N VAL A 200 1.32 -8.33 12.52
CA VAL A 200 2.67 -8.43 11.99
C VAL A 200 2.71 -9.63 11.04
N TYR A 201 3.14 -9.39 9.81
CA TYR A 201 3.39 -10.42 8.82
C TYR A 201 4.90 -10.59 8.63
N ASP A 202 5.42 -11.79 8.86
CA ASP A 202 6.82 -12.15 8.60
C ASP A 202 6.96 -12.65 7.16
N PRO A 203 7.55 -11.87 6.24
CA PRO A 203 7.73 -12.28 4.84
C PRO A 203 8.72 -13.42 4.64
N ALA A 204 9.67 -13.63 5.55
CA ALA A 204 10.58 -14.78 5.48
C ALA A 204 9.87 -16.06 5.89
N ALA A 205 9.11 -16.02 6.98
CA ALA A 205 8.35 -17.18 7.47
C ALA A 205 7.02 -17.37 6.72
N ARG A 206 6.62 -16.39 5.89
CA ARG A 206 5.34 -16.33 5.17
C ARG A 206 4.15 -16.55 6.11
N LYS A 207 4.21 -15.87 7.25
CA LYS A 207 3.31 -16.09 8.37
C LYS A 207 2.74 -14.78 8.89
N MET A 208 1.42 -14.75 9.03
CA MET A 208 0.74 -13.72 9.81
C MET A 208 0.73 -14.12 11.29
N HIS A 209 1.20 -13.25 12.16
CA HIS A 209 1.10 -13.43 13.60
C HIS A 209 -0.32 -13.16 14.10
N ARG A 210 -0.64 -13.66 15.30
CA ARG A 210 -1.89 -13.34 16.00
C ARG A 210 -1.97 -11.82 16.25
N PRO A 211 -3.17 -11.21 16.31
CA PRO A 211 -3.29 -9.79 16.61
C PRO A 211 -2.67 -9.48 17.98
N CYS A 212 -1.95 -8.36 18.05
CA CYS A 212 -1.49 -7.80 19.31
C CYS A 212 -2.28 -6.53 19.65
N PHE A 213 -2.67 -6.41 20.92
CA PHE A 213 -3.41 -5.26 21.44
C PHE A 213 -2.44 -4.23 22.06
N GLY A 214 -2.92 -3.01 22.30
CA GLY A 214 -2.14 -1.92 22.90
C GLY A 214 -1.88 -0.73 21.99
N ARG A 215 -2.37 -0.72 20.74
CA ARG A 215 -2.27 0.47 19.87
C ARG A 215 -3.21 1.58 20.40
N PRO A 216 -2.71 2.78 20.75
CA PRO A 216 -3.52 3.80 21.43
C PRO A 216 -4.40 4.64 20.49
N PHE A 217 -4.40 4.34 19.19
CA PHE A 217 -5.15 5.07 18.17
C PHE A 217 -5.91 4.11 17.25
N GLY A 218 -7.05 4.61 16.74
CA GLY A 218 -7.90 3.88 15.82
C GLY A 218 -7.30 3.75 14.42
N ASN A 219 -8.15 3.53 13.43
CA ASN A 219 -7.74 3.50 12.04
C ASN A 219 -8.67 4.40 11.20
N PRO A 220 -8.44 5.73 11.22
CA PRO A 220 -9.14 6.65 10.36
C PRO A 220 -8.60 6.59 8.92
N TRP A 221 -9.36 7.16 7.99
CA TRP A 221 -9.01 7.17 6.56
C TRP A 221 -7.69 7.87 6.23
N ASN A 222 -7.22 8.77 7.10
CA ASN A 222 -5.94 9.48 6.93
C ASN A 222 -4.76 8.81 7.65
N LEU A 223 -4.91 7.56 8.13
CA LEU A 223 -3.81 6.79 8.66
C LEU A 223 -2.75 6.57 7.57
N SER A 224 -1.49 6.81 7.92
CA SER A 224 -0.37 6.58 7.01
C SER A 224 0.86 6.08 7.75
N LEU A 225 1.47 5.02 7.23
CA LEU A 225 2.62 4.35 7.83
C LEU A 225 3.87 4.51 6.98
N THR A 226 5.02 4.54 7.64
CA THR A 226 6.33 4.44 6.99
C THR A 226 7.30 3.66 7.87
N GLY A 227 8.13 2.81 7.26
CA GLY A 227 9.24 2.15 7.93
C GLY A 227 10.46 3.05 7.96
N THR A 228 11.28 2.92 9.01
CA THR A 228 12.53 3.65 9.19
C THR A 228 13.57 2.74 9.86
N PRO A 229 14.85 3.11 9.87
CA PRO A 229 15.87 2.44 10.69
C PRO A 229 15.62 2.48 12.21
N ARG A 230 14.60 3.24 12.67
CA ARG A 230 14.21 3.32 14.08
C ARG A 230 12.95 2.52 14.39
N GLY A 231 12.33 1.87 13.40
CA GLY A 231 11.03 1.20 13.51
C GLY A 231 9.98 1.86 12.63
N VAL A 232 8.71 1.69 12.98
CA VAL A 232 7.58 2.18 12.19
C VAL A 232 7.09 3.52 12.73
N PHE A 233 6.77 4.46 11.86
CA PHE A 233 6.01 5.65 12.23
C PHE A 233 4.63 5.60 11.61
N ALA A 234 3.62 5.97 12.40
CA ALA A 234 2.24 6.10 11.96
C ALA A 234 1.74 7.51 12.26
N ILE A 235 1.18 8.19 11.26
CA ILE A 235 0.43 9.42 11.45
C ILE A 235 -1.07 9.12 11.39
N CYS A 236 -1.83 9.60 12.37
CA CYS A 236 -3.25 9.34 12.52
C CYS A 236 -3.93 10.60 13.08
N GLY A 237 -4.67 11.32 12.23
CA GLY A 237 -5.15 12.65 12.61
C GLY A 237 -3.99 13.63 12.74
N GLU A 238 -3.87 14.22 13.93
CA GLU A 238 -2.77 15.14 14.29
C GLU A 238 -1.62 14.40 15.01
N GLY A 239 -1.87 13.18 15.51
CA GLY A 239 -0.88 12.42 16.26
C GLY A 239 0.12 11.67 15.37
N LEU A 240 1.39 11.76 15.74
CA LEU A 240 2.47 10.92 15.25
C LEU A 240 2.85 9.90 16.32
N PHE A 241 2.88 8.63 15.94
CA PHE A 241 3.21 7.51 16.81
C PHE A 241 4.41 6.75 16.27
N HIS A 242 5.25 6.27 17.17
CA HIS A 242 6.36 5.36 16.88
C HIS A 242 6.02 3.95 17.34
N GLY A 243 6.17 2.98 16.45
CA GLY A 243 5.89 1.58 16.62
C GLY A 243 7.17 0.74 16.57
N GLN A 244 7.34 -0.15 17.54
CA GLN A 244 8.41 -1.15 17.56
C GLN A 244 7.80 -2.54 17.46
N ALA A 245 8.04 -3.21 16.34
CA ALA A 245 7.58 -4.58 16.13
C ALA A 245 8.60 -5.61 16.63
N ASP A 246 8.13 -6.63 17.32
CA ASP A 246 8.89 -7.82 17.65
C ASP A 246 8.52 -8.93 16.65
N ARG A 247 9.52 -9.40 15.92
CA ARG A 247 9.34 -10.45 14.92
C ARG A 247 9.02 -11.81 15.54
N ALA A 248 9.51 -12.10 16.74
CA ALA A 248 9.39 -13.43 17.32
C ALA A 248 7.94 -13.77 17.68
N ASP A 249 7.23 -12.82 18.30
CA ASP A 249 5.85 -13.01 18.74
C ASP A 249 4.83 -12.17 17.96
N GLY A 250 5.26 -11.21 17.15
CA GLY A 250 4.41 -10.35 16.34
C GLY A 250 3.78 -9.19 17.12
N ARG A 251 4.32 -8.84 18.31
CA ARG A 251 3.83 -7.71 19.09
C ARG A 251 4.34 -6.38 18.55
N VAL A 252 3.52 -5.34 18.65
CA VAL A 252 3.92 -3.96 18.31
C VAL A 252 3.67 -3.06 19.50
N ARG A 253 4.72 -2.39 19.99
CA ARG A 253 4.63 -1.37 21.04
C ARG A 253 4.56 0.00 20.41
N TRP A 254 3.56 0.79 20.80
CA TRP A 254 3.33 2.13 20.25
C TRP A 254 3.59 3.20 21.31
N THR A 255 4.22 4.30 20.91
CA THR A 255 4.46 5.47 21.76
C THR A 255 4.08 6.73 20.99
N LEU A 256 3.37 7.65 21.64
CA LEU A 256 3.09 8.97 21.07
C LEU A 256 4.39 9.78 20.99
N VAL A 257 4.70 10.30 19.82
CA VAL A 257 5.91 11.09 19.54
C VAL A 257 5.58 12.57 19.43
N ASP A 258 4.46 12.88 18.78
CA ASP A 258 4.00 14.24 18.56
C ASP A 258 2.47 14.23 18.59
N ALA A 259 1.85 15.08 19.40
CA ALA A 259 0.40 15.16 19.48
C ALA A 259 -0.18 16.12 18.44
N ASP A 260 0.67 16.99 17.88
CA ASP A 260 0.25 18.13 17.08
C ASP A 260 0.82 18.04 15.67
N PHE A 261 -0.04 18.28 14.67
CA PHE A 261 0.38 18.47 13.30
C PHE A 261 0.09 19.91 12.87
N PRO A 262 1.05 20.63 12.26
CA PRO A 262 0.88 22.03 11.94
C PRO A 262 -0.21 22.25 10.90
N LYS A 263 -0.96 23.33 11.08
CA LYS A 263 -1.90 23.81 10.07
C LYS A 263 -1.12 24.29 8.83
N PRO A 264 -1.66 24.09 7.62
CA PRO A 264 -1.06 24.67 6.43
C PRO A 264 -1.10 26.20 6.49
N ARG A 265 -0.12 26.84 5.84
CA ARG A 265 -0.04 28.30 5.74
C ARG A 265 -1.13 28.96 4.90
N GLY A 266 -1.94 28.18 4.20
CA GLY A 266 -3.09 28.69 3.46
C GLY A 266 -4.14 27.61 3.28
N ASP A 267 -5.36 28.06 3.00
CA ASP A 267 -6.50 27.16 2.84
C ASP A 267 -6.28 26.22 1.65
N ILE A 268 -6.45 24.93 1.93
CA ILE A 268 -6.39 23.86 0.93
C ILE A 268 -7.33 22.75 1.37
N LYS A 269 -8.18 22.31 0.45
CA LYS A 269 -9.08 21.18 0.70
C LYS A 269 -8.30 19.89 0.48
N TYR A 270 -7.58 19.47 1.50
CA TYR A 270 -6.81 18.24 1.43
C TYR A 270 -7.68 17.03 1.11
N HIS A 271 -7.19 16.21 0.18
CA HIS A 271 -7.73 14.87 0.02
C HIS A 271 -7.31 14.03 1.23
N TYR A 272 -8.27 13.55 2.01
CA TYR A 272 -7.98 12.84 3.27
C TYR A 272 -7.25 11.52 3.03
N GLU A 273 -7.46 10.89 1.87
CA GLU A 273 -6.70 9.69 1.47
C GLU A 273 -5.33 10.04 0.87
N PHE A 274 -5.05 11.24 0.36
CA PHE A 274 -3.80 11.45 -0.40
C PHE A 274 -2.74 12.10 0.50
N GLN A 275 -2.32 11.33 1.50
CA GLN A 275 -1.43 11.79 2.56
C GLN A 275 -0.25 10.81 2.80
N PRO A 276 0.59 10.52 1.79
CA PRO A 276 1.72 9.61 1.98
C PRO A 276 2.75 10.18 2.96
N LEU A 277 3.19 9.31 3.89
CA LEU A 277 4.27 9.54 4.83
C LEU A 277 5.52 8.81 4.34
N ARG A 278 6.66 9.49 4.20
CA ARG A 278 7.90 8.89 3.69
C ARG A 278 9.11 9.26 4.54
N TYR A 279 10.07 8.35 4.60
CA TYR A 279 11.35 8.57 5.28
C TYR A 279 12.40 9.11 4.30
N ASP A 280 12.89 10.32 4.58
CA ASP A 280 14.06 10.92 3.91
C ASP A 280 15.31 10.47 4.66
N SER A 281 15.91 9.38 4.19
CA SER A 281 17.06 8.74 4.84
C SER A 281 18.34 9.57 4.82
N ARG A 282 18.45 10.57 3.94
CA ARG A 282 19.64 11.45 3.89
C ARG A 282 19.65 12.50 4.98
N ARG A 283 18.48 12.86 5.52
CA ARG A 283 18.33 13.88 6.56
C ARG A 283 17.71 13.35 7.85
N ASP A 284 17.52 12.02 7.92
CA ASP A 284 16.90 11.32 9.04
C ASP A 284 15.60 11.99 9.51
N ARG A 285 14.66 12.17 8.58
CA ARG A 285 13.40 12.89 8.82
C ARG A 285 12.22 12.24 8.12
N LEU A 286 11.04 12.49 8.65
CA LEU A 286 9.78 12.18 8.00
C LEU A 286 9.38 13.31 7.05
N LEU A 287 8.80 12.94 5.92
CA LEU A 287 8.16 13.82 4.95
C LEU A 287 6.68 13.42 4.84
N GLN A 288 5.78 14.37 5.10
CA GLN A 288 4.35 14.20 4.92
C GLN A 288 3.90 15.08 3.76
N LEU A 289 3.40 14.47 2.70
CA LEU A 289 2.80 15.21 1.58
C LEU A 289 1.30 15.32 1.83
N ARG A 290 0.72 16.49 1.54
CA ARG A 290 -0.72 16.72 1.55
C ARG A 290 -1.06 17.68 0.42
N GLY A 291 -2.20 17.52 -0.24
CA GLY A 291 -2.56 18.44 -1.31
C GLY A 291 -3.90 18.17 -1.98
N ASP A 292 -4.04 18.73 -3.16
CA ASP A 292 -5.15 18.55 -4.09
C ASP A 292 -4.64 18.42 -5.55
N GLY A 293 -5.54 18.51 -6.53
CA GLY A 293 -5.20 18.40 -7.95
C GLY A 293 -4.28 19.50 -8.51
N SER A 294 -3.97 20.53 -7.73
CA SER A 294 -3.25 21.74 -8.17
C SER A 294 -2.07 22.12 -7.27
N ARG A 295 -2.06 21.70 -6.01
CA ARG A 295 -1.06 22.08 -5.02
C ARG A 295 -0.70 20.90 -4.12
N VAL A 296 0.58 20.82 -3.77
CA VAL A 296 1.12 19.90 -2.76
C VAL A 296 1.90 20.72 -1.73
N ASP A 297 1.49 20.60 -0.48
CA ASP A 297 2.24 21.06 0.68
C ASP A 297 3.09 19.90 1.22
N VAL A 298 4.34 20.19 1.56
CA VAL A 298 5.29 19.22 2.11
C VAL A 298 5.67 19.64 3.51
N PHE A 299 5.44 18.74 4.47
CA PHE A 299 5.84 18.91 5.86
C PHE A 299 7.00 17.98 6.17
N ALA A 300 7.94 18.45 6.97
CA ALA A 300 9.09 17.68 7.38
C ALA A 300 9.24 17.67 8.90
N ARG A 301 9.63 16.54 9.48
CA ARG A 301 9.95 16.41 10.90
C ARG A 301 11.22 15.56 11.07
N PRO A 302 12.34 16.13 11.55
CA PRO A 302 13.50 15.35 11.97
C PRO A 302 13.14 14.25 12.98
N LEU A 303 13.86 13.14 12.99
CA LEU A 303 13.63 12.05 13.95
C LEU A 303 14.33 12.24 15.31
N THR A 304 14.90 13.42 15.57
CA THR A 304 15.41 13.77 16.91
C THR A 304 14.24 13.99 17.88
N ALA A 305 14.45 13.70 19.17
CA ALA A 305 13.39 13.67 20.18
C ALA A 305 12.60 14.99 20.25
N ASP A 306 13.30 16.12 20.28
CA ASP A 306 12.68 17.45 20.46
C ASP A 306 12.28 18.14 19.14
N ALA A 307 12.26 17.40 18.02
CA ALA A 307 11.92 17.99 16.74
C ALA A 307 10.40 18.17 16.57
N GLY A 308 9.99 19.31 16.03
CA GLY A 308 8.63 19.54 15.56
C GLY A 308 8.50 19.41 14.04
N TRP A 309 7.26 19.26 13.59
CA TRP A 309 6.92 19.41 12.17
C TRP A 309 7.14 20.85 11.70
N ARG A 310 7.58 21.00 10.44
CA ARG A 310 7.60 22.28 9.73
C ARG A 310 7.14 22.13 8.30
N GLN A 311 6.36 23.09 7.81
CA GLN A 311 6.08 23.19 6.37
C GLN A 311 7.33 23.66 5.62
N LEU A 312 7.69 22.96 4.54
CA LEU A 312 8.81 23.33 3.67
C LEU A 312 8.37 24.42 2.68
N GLU A 313 9.27 25.37 2.40
CA GLU A 313 9.13 26.24 1.24
C GLU A 313 9.43 25.44 -0.02
N THR A 314 8.38 25.08 -0.76
CA THR A 314 8.52 24.35 -2.02
C THR A 314 8.34 25.27 -3.22
N ARG A 315 9.05 24.99 -4.30
CA ARG A 315 8.93 25.70 -5.58
C ARG A 315 8.41 24.77 -6.67
N GLY A 316 7.71 25.33 -7.65
CA GLY A 316 7.11 24.56 -8.75
C GLY A 316 5.66 24.21 -8.48
N SER A 317 5.10 23.33 -9.31
CA SER A 317 3.70 22.89 -9.22
C SER A 317 3.62 21.37 -9.25
N ALA A 318 2.58 20.86 -8.61
CA ALA A 318 2.36 19.45 -8.38
C ALA A 318 0.87 19.19 -8.14
N ALA A 319 0.38 18.05 -8.58
CA ALA A 319 -0.87 17.48 -8.09
C ALA A 319 -0.54 16.41 -7.05
N ILE A 320 -1.32 16.33 -5.98
CA ILE A 320 -1.14 15.28 -4.99
C ILE A 320 -1.53 13.92 -5.60
N GLY A 321 -0.89 12.88 -5.10
CA GLY A 321 -1.23 11.51 -5.41
C GLY A 321 -1.16 10.65 -4.16
N ARG A 322 -1.70 9.44 -4.24
CA ARG A 322 -1.64 8.46 -3.15
C ARG A 322 -0.25 7.91 -2.92
N GLU A 323 0.38 7.50 -4.01
CA GLU A 323 1.50 6.59 -3.97
C GLU A 323 2.78 7.37 -4.14
N ALA A 324 3.55 7.51 -3.06
CA ALA A 324 4.87 8.13 -3.09
C ALA A 324 5.96 7.12 -2.76
N VAL A 325 7.21 7.41 -3.09
CA VAL A 325 8.41 6.69 -2.64
C VAL A 325 9.54 7.70 -2.45
N TYR A 326 10.43 7.45 -1.50
CA TYR A 326 11.71 8.16 -1.42
C TYR A 326 12.78 7.32 -2.13
N ILE A 327 13.60 7.96 -2.95
CA ILE A 327 14.68 7.32 -3.71
C ILE A 327 16.02 7.86 -3.15
N PRO A 328 16.67 7.14 -2.21
CA PRO A 328 17.86 7.64 -1.53
C PRO A 328 19.01 8.01 -2.46
N ARG A 329 19.17 7.28 -3.58
CA ARG A 329 20.22 7.58 -4.57
C ARG A 329 20.07 8.98 -5.17
N HIS A 330 18.84 9.43 -5.36
CA HIS A 330 18.53 10.65 -6.07
C HIS A 330 18.06 11.78 -5.16
N ASP A 331 17.98 11.53 -3.84
CA ASP A 331 17.46 12.48 -2.86
C ASP A 331 16.11 13.08 -3.28
N THR A 332 15.23 12.19 -3.74
CA THR A 332 13.98 12.58 -4.41
C THR A 332 12.82 11.82 -3.81
N VAL A 333 11.71 12.51 -3.54
CA VAL A 333 10.40 11.87 -3.40
C VAL A 333 9.74 11.83 -4.77
N LEU A 334 9.40 10.63 -5.24
CA LEU A 334 8.67 10.41 -6.49
C LEU A 334 7.24 9.98 -6.14
N TRP A 335 6.21 10.50 -6.81
CA TRP A 335 4.84 10.05 -6.56
C TRP A 335 3.97 10.02 -7.82
N LEU A 336 3.00 9.10 -7.80
CA LEU A 336 1.97 8.93 -8.82
C LEU A 336 0.72 9.71 -8.41
N ALA A 337 0.39 10.73 -9.20
CA ALA A 337 -0.94 11.32 -9.25
C ALA A 337 -1.77 10.66 -10.37
N ASP A 338 -2.98 11.17 -10.63
CA ASP A 338 -3.82 10.64 -11.71
C ASP A 338 -3.13 10.83 -13.09
N LYS A 339 -2.67 9.72 -13.67
CA LYS A 339 -1.96 9.65 -14.96
C LYS A 339 -0.82 10.66 -15.09
N ARG A 340 -0.15 10.98 -13.98
CA ARG A 340 0.97 11.93 -13.93
C ARG A 340 1.98 11.48 -12.89
N LEU A 341 3.26 11.71 -13.19
CA LEU A 341 4.37 11.38 -12.30
C LEU A 341 5.06 12.66 -11.88
N PHE A 342 5.28 12.85 -10.59
CA PHE A 342 5.95 14.03 -10.06
C PHE A 342 7.13 13.67 -9.18
N ALA A 343 8.09 14.58 -9.10
CA ALA A 343 9.27 14.45 -8.28
C ALA A 343 9.49 15.71 -7.45
N LEU A 344 9.91 15.53 -6.20
CA LEU A 344 10.39 16.55 -5.27
C LEU A 344 11.87 16.31 -5.04
N ASP A 345 12.71 17.20 -5.54
CA ASP A 345 14.14 17.25 -5.21
C ASP A 345 14.28 17.78 -3.78
N CYS A 346 14.64 16.90 -2.83
CA CYS A 346 14.64 17.21 -1.40
C CYS A 346 15.78 18.15 -0.98
N ALA A 347 16.81 18.32 -1.81
CA ALA A 347 17.89 19.27 -1.57
C ALA A 347 17.46 20.70 -1.91
N THR A 348 16.68 20.87 -2.98
CA THR A 348 16.27 22.20 -3.47
C THR A 348 14.83 22.57 -3.17
N ASN A 349 14.06 21.64 -2.58
CA ASN A 349 12.61 21.69 -2.38
C ASN A 349 11.85 22.07 -3.66
N ARG A 350 12.35 21.62 -4.82
CA ARG A 350 11.72 21.89 -6.11
C ARG A 350 10.90 20.69 -6.54
N MET A 351 9.62 20.94 -6.84
CA MET A 351 8.71 19.97 -7.42
C MET A 351 8.61 20.20 -8.92
N ALA A 352 8.51 19.11 -9.67
CA ALA A 352 8.24 19.13 -11.09
C ALA A 352 7.56 17.84 -11.54
N GLU A 353 6.77 17.95 -12.61
CA GLU A 353 6.30 16.77 -13.34
C GLU A 353 7.47 16.11 -14.06
N VAL A 354 7.52 14.78 -13.97
CA VAL A 354 8.49 13.94 -14.67
C VAL A 354 7.90 13.65 -16.05
N PRO A 355 8.60 14.01 -17.15
CA PRO A 355 8.13 13.73 -18.49
C PRO A 355 8.28 12.24 -18.78
N ALA A 356 7.25 11.47 -18.45
CA ALA A 356 7.15 10.05 -18.68
C ALA A 356 5.83 9.75 -19.39
N ALA A 357 5.86 8.89 -20.40
CA ALA A 357 4.63 8.34 -20.96
C ALA A 357 3.98 7.42 -19.92
N MET A 358 2.82 7.83 -19.41
CA MET A 358 2.11 7.10 -18.37
C MET A 358 1.36 5.91 -18.99
N PRO A 359 1.54 4.67 -18.47
CA PRO A 359 0.78 3.52 -18.95
C PRO A 359 -0.74 3.70 -18.85
N ASP A 360 -1.49 3.00 -19.69
CA ASP A 360 -2.94 2.93 -19.53
C ASP A 360 -3.35 2.14 -18.29
N GLY A 361 -4.45 2.58 -17.65
CA GLY A 361 -5.05 1.90 -16.51
C GLY A 361 -5.63 2.87 -15.48
N LEU A 362 -5.87 2.36 -14.27
CA LEU A 362 -6.45 3.11 -13.15
C LEU A 362 -5.38 3.58 -12.17
N TYR A 363 -5.27 4.90 -11.98
CA TYR A 363 -4.30 5.55 -11.09
C TYR A 363 -4.87 6.00 -9.76
N THR A 364 -6.16 5.74 -9.52
CA THR A 364 -6.87 6.24 -8.35
C THR A 364 -6.67 5.30 -7.16
N HIS A 365 -7.60 4.40 -6.91
CA HIS A 365 -7.68 3.70 -5.65
C HIS A 365 -7.02 2.32 -5.66
N GLU A 366 -6.46 1.85 -6.78
CA GLU A 366 -5.94 0.48 -6.87
C GLU A 366 -4.48 0.42 -7.33
N CYS A 367 -3.83 1.57 -7.48
CA CYS A 367 -2.45 1.65 -7.90
C CYS A 367 -1.48 1.59 -6.71
N ALA A 368 -0.24 1.22 -6.96
CA ALA A 368 0.84 1.32 -5.99
C ALA A 368 2.12 1.82 -6.64
N LEU A 369 2.97 2.50 -5.88
CA LEU A 369 4.35 2.83 -6.27
C LEU A 369 5.29 2.42 -5.14
N VAL A 370 6.27 1.57 -5.46
CA VAL A 370 7.34 1.16 -4.54
C VAL A 370 8.71 1.32 -5.19
N HIS A 371 9.78 1.44 -4.38
CA HIS A 371 11.15 1.52 -4.87
C HIS A 371 11.97 0.37 -4.29
N ASP A 372 12.66 -0.38 -5.15
CA ASP A 372 13.63 -1.38 -4.72
C ASP A 372 15.02 -0.75 -4.68
N PRO A 373 15.58 -0.46 -3.48
CA PRO A 373 16.89 0.17 -3.37
C PRO A 373 18.03 -0.73 -3.85
N ARG A 374 17.83 -2.06 -3.91
CA ARG A 374 18.89 -2.99 -4.34
C ARG A 374 19.12 -2.96 -5.85
N ARG A 375 18.05 -2.71 -6.61
CA ARG A 375 18.07 -2.65 -8.09
C ARG A 375 17.91 -1.25 -8.62
N ASP A 376 17.64 -0.29 -7.74
CA ASP A 376 17.39 1.10 -8.05
C ASP A 376 16.30 1.28 -9.12
N VAL A 377 15.19 0.58 -8.91
CA VAL A 377 14.04 0.57 -9.81
C VAL A 377 12.77 0.87 -9.03
N CYS A 378 11.93 1.74 -9.58
CA CYS A 378 10.58 1.93 -9.11
C CYS A 378 9.66 0.91 -9.79
N VAL A 379 8.72 0.34 -9.03
CA VAL A 379 7.69 -0.53 -9.56
C VAL A 379 6.33 0.11 -9.34
N ALA A 380 5.62 0.35 -10.42
CA ALA A 380 4.26 0.81 -10.41
C ALA A 380 3.31 -0.36 -10.68
N LEU A 381 2.35 -0.56 -9.78
CA LEU A 381 1.25 -1.49 -9.95
C LEU A 381 0.06 -0.68 -10.45
N ILE A 382 -0.38 -0.93 -11.68
CA ILE A 382 -1.46 -0.14 -12.32
C ILE A 382 -2.45 -1.13 -12.94
N PRO A 383 -3.65 -1.32 -12.37
CA PRO A 383 -4.59 -2.28 -12.94
C PRO A 383 -5.25 -1.76 -14.21
N ARG A 384 -5.61 -2.70 -15.08
CA ARG A 384 -6.29 -2.37 -16.35
C ARG A 384 -7.67 -1.77 -16.11
N THR A 385 -8.39 -2.32 -15.13
CA THR A 385 -9.76 -1.96 -14.75
C THR A 385 -9.94 -2.18 -13.25
N PHE A 386 -11.09 -1.76 -12.74
CA PHE A 386 -11.47 -1.93 -11.34
C PHE A 386 -11.53 -3.41 -10.96
N SER A 387 -10.85 -3.83 -9.90
CA SER A 387 -10.71 -5.26 -9.52
C SER A 387 -10.23 -6.17 -10.66
N GLY A 388 -9.50 -5.62 -11.64
CA GLY A 388 -9.07 -6.33 -12.84
C GLY A 388 -7.65 -6.90 -12.73
N PRO A 389 -7.12 -7.45 -13.83
CA PRO A 389 -5.72 -7.86 -13.92
C PRO A 389 -4.77 -6.70 -13.58
N MET A 390 -3.86 -6.95 -12.65
CA MET A 390 -2.80 -6.03 -12.26
C MET A 390 -1.69 -6.03 -13.30
N GLN A 391 -1.30 -4.84 -13.76
CA GLN A 391 -0.11 -4.65 -14.59
C GLN A 391 1.05 -4.25 -13.69
N THR A 392 2.26 -4.67 -14.06
CA THR A 392 3.47 -4.39 -13.29
C THR A 392 4.46 -3.64 -14.17
N PHE A 393 4.64 -2.35 -13.92
CA PHE A 393 5.54 -1.50 -14.70
C PHE A 393 6.80 -1.18 -13.91
N LEU A 394 7.94 -1.25 -14.59
CA LEU A 394 9.25 -0.89 -14.05
C LEU A 394 9.66 0.48 -14.59
N LEU A 395 10.25 1.28 -13.72
CA LEU A 395 10.74 2.61 -14.05
C LEU A 395 12.13 2.81 -13.43
N ARG A 396 13.12 3.08 -14.29
CA ARG A 396 14.40 3.60 -13.84
C ARG A 396 14.34 5.13 -13.81
N PHE A 397 14.18 5.70 -12.63
CA PHE A 397 14.13 7.15 -12.49
C PHE A 397 15.53 7.77 -12.59
N VAL A 398 15.67 8.85 -13.37
CA VAL A 398 16.92 9.62 -13.52
C VAL A 398 16.58 11.13 -13.47
N PRO A 399 16.97 11.86 -12.41
CA PRO A 399 16.58 13.26 -12.22
C PRO A 399 17.02 14.21 -13.33
N ASP A 400 18.25 14.08 -13.82
CA ASP A 400 18.81 15.04 -14.78
C ASP A 400 18.16 14.92 -16.15
N ALA A 401 17.84 13.70 -16.58
CA ALA A 401 17.05 13.46 -17.78
C ALA A 401 15.65 14.10 -17.67
N ALA A 402 15.03 14.04 -16.48
CA ALA A 402 13.75 14.69 -16.24
C ALA A 402 13.86 16.23 -16.31
N LYS A 403 14.92 16.81 -15.72
CA LYS A 403 15.21 18.25 -15.78
C LYS A 403 15.43 18.74 -17.22
N GLN A 404 16.19 17.98 -18.02
CA GLN A 404 16.47 18.31 -19.42
C GLN A 404 15.21 18.24 -20.29
N ALA A 405 14.43 17.17 -20.18
CA ALA A 405 13.19 17.03 -20.95
C ALA A 405 12.17 18.12 -20.59
N ALA A 406 12.06 18.53 -19.33
CA ALA A 406 11.23 19.67 -18.93
C ALA A 406 11.72 21.01 -19.53
N ALA A 407 13.04 21.22 -19.62
CA ALA A 407 13.60 22.40 -20.27
C ALA A 407 13.32 22.42 -21.78
N THR A 408 13.43 21.27 -22.46
CA THR A 408 13.11 21.11 -23.88
C THR A 408 11.62 21.37 -24.15
N ALA A 409 10.73 20.81 -23.35
CA ALA A 409 9.28 21.02 -23.50
C ALA A 409 8.88 22.49 -23.31
N ARG A 410 9.49 23.20 -22.34
CA ARG A 410 9.28 24.65 -22.16
C ARG A 410 9.76 25.46 -23.37
N ARG A 411 10.91 25.11 -23.95
CA ARG A 411 11.41 25.77 -25.16
C ARG A 411 10.45 25.56 -26.33
N ALA A 412 9.91 24.36 -26.51
CA ALA A 412 8.92 24.07 -27.55
C ALA A 412 7.60 24.84 -27.35
N ALA A 413 7.12 24.96 -26.11
CA ALA A 413 5.90 25.71 -25.79
C ALA A 413 6.04 27.25 -25.92
N CYS A 414 7.26 27.78 -25.84
CA CYS A 414 7.54 29.21 -26.02
C CYS A 414 7.72 29.61 -27.50
N VAL A 415 7.75 28.66 -28.45
CA VAL A 415 7.71 29.01 -29.88
C VAL A 415 6.31 29.53 -30.18
N SER A 416 6.23 30.84 -30.40
CA SER A 416 4.99 31.54 -30.73
C SER A 416 4.37 30.91 -31.98
N PRO A 417 3.03 30.68 -32.03
CA PRO A 417 2.34 30.25 -33.24
C PRO A 417 2.58 31.18 -34.45
N LYS A 418 3.08 32.40 -34.23
CA LYS A 418 3.42 33.37 -35.28
C LYS A 418 4.68 33.04 -36.08
N ASP A 419 5.52 32.12 -35.58
CA ASP A 419 6.77 31.73 -36.24
C ASP A 419 6.65 30.39 -37.01
N LEU A 420 5.44 29.82 -37.08
CA LEU A 420 5.18 28.71 -37.99
C LEU A 420 5.10 29.26 -39.43
N PRO A 421 5.95 28.79 -40.37
CA PRO A 421 5.88 29.25 -41.75
C PRO A 421 4.48 28.98 -42.28
N LEU A 422 3.83 30.05 -42.77
CA LEU A 422 2.60 29.97 -43.54
C LEU A 422 2.88 29.06 -44.73
N HIS A 423 2.50 27.78 -44.63
CA HIS A 423 2.43 26.92 -45.78
C HIS A 423 1.38 27.50 -46.71
N ALA A 424 1.85 28.12 -47.79
CA ALA A 424 1.03 28.53 -48.91
C ALA A 424 0.37 27.28 -49.48
N SER A 425 -0.92 27.11 -49.22
CA SER A 425 -1.77 26.19 -49.94
C SER A 425 -1.87 26.67 -51.39
N GLY A 426 -1.04 26.10 -52.26
CA GLY A 426 -1.24 26.09 -53.70
C GLY A 426 -2.38 25.14 -54.04
N LEU A 427 -3.27 25.65 -54.90
CA LEU A 427 -4.49 25.07 -55.47
C LEU A 427 -4.38 23.62 -55.97
#